data_AF-Q2C497-F1
#
_entry.id   AF-Q2C497-F1
#
_cell.length_a   1.000
_cell.length_b   1.000
_cell.length_c   1.000
_cell.angle_alpha   90.00
_cell.angle_beta   90.00
_cell.angle_gamma   90.00
#
_symmetry.space_group_name_H-M   'P 1'
#
loop_
_entity.id
_entity.type
_entity.pdbx_description
1 polymer ?
#
loop_
_entity_poly.entity_id
_entity_poly.type
_entity_poly.pdbx_seq_one_letter_code
_entity_poly.pdbx_strand_id
1 'polypeptide(L)'
;MSDITYLSGWDASLSIQMNTDGNNTCDFNRLMYRGFPSTKHLQENRYFELANRDGFILQYKDSHVEKMEEGTSHKTLCTHYSEISLYLRWCDEKGIDAFTKESLEGYFEHSLQRIRLGTLKKTTYTGRLAKITVVFRDYLDLPTGWFLNIPTVGTDDGEAFEAYTRSDLNQLLPFLRKLFNQTSKQFIENPSKHIDAWKTAPTMTFHWKGQEYQLCAAISKMMCAATYLLSYYTYSNTGVLFDLKRPSNASTSVGEQWYQMPAFKRRSFKTVHVEIGEHDYLEIPKYSLSVFDKLLEVSKVLDNSSNALLLQTIAHNKLQPIKQATLQAFNKLWLEKHFSFTDQTARKLRPVVSRFRETGSQITTAYQGELANDITLGNTPQTRKRHYTTGNKHNNNAMMQDVTTIRQEQAQSKQSVTAARSALGIEVLTIEEELKTTFPELSRTPNGGSCANPFGERSEAYNRKAQQRKLLKDGEKLACADLLKCFGCPEQVIVQSVSDIWCLLSFKECIEESLYLHLNAHHYRQNFESIVVFITEKIFPKINKNILKQAEALIDEEGLHPLWEDSGAILSMIPTQHVDSAAKEMIND
;
A
#
# COMPACT_ATOMS: atom_id res chain seq x y z
N MET A 1 26.31 52.86 -7.84
CA MET A 1 25.50 52.62 -6.63
C MET A 1 26.47 52.16 -5.56
N SER A 2 26.49 52.86 -4.43
CA SER A 2 27.40 52.57 -3.30
C SER A 2 26.90 51.34 -2.56
N ASP A 3 27.66 50.25 -2.62
CA ASP A 3 27.42 49.04 -1.81
C ASP A 3 27.69 49.37 -0.33
N ILE A 4 26.64 49.74 0.39
CA ILE A 4 26.71 49.96 1.84
C ILE A 4 26.55 48.58 2.51
N THR A 5 27.67 48.00 2.93
CA THR A 5 27.74 46.72 3.67
C THR A 5 27.62 46.95 5.19
N TYR A 6 26.61 46.34 5.83
CA TYR A 6 26.39 46.40 7.29
C TYR A 6 26.83 45.10 8.00
N LEU A 7 27.19 45.18 9.29
CA LEU A 7 27.41 44.04 10.18
C LEU A 7 26.11 43.21 10.29
N SER A 8 26.18 41.88 10.20
CA SER A 8 24.98 41.03 10.14
C SER A 8 24.12 41.13 11.42
N GLY A 9 23.02 41.86 11.33
CA GLY A 9 22.01 41.99 12.38
C GLY A 9 21.03 40.81 12.41
N TRP A 10 21.54 39.58 12.49
CA TRP A 10 20.68 38.39 12.56
C TRP A 10 19.81 38.43 13.81
N ASP A 11 18.49 38.39 13.62
CA ASP A 11 17.50 38.39 14.69
C ASP A 11 16.90 36.99 14.86
N ALA A 12 17.02 36.44 16.08
CA ALA A 12 16.43 35.16 16.44
C ALA A 12 14.89 35.16 16.29
N SER A 13 14.22 36.30 16.46
CA SER A 13 12.77 36.43 16.33
C SER A 13 12.26 36.17 14.90
N LEU A 14 13.14 36.31 13.90
CA LEU A 14 12.86 36.09 12.49
C LEU A 14 13.22 34.67 12.02
N SER A 15 13.59 33.77 12.94
CA SER A 15 13.93 32.38 12.63
C SER A 15 12.98 31.42 13.33
N ILE A 16 12.09 30.78 12.55
CA ILE A 16 11.04 29.93 13.08
C ILE A 16 11.38 28.46 12.86
N GLN A 17 11.44 27.69 13.95
CA GLN A 17 11.62 26.24 13.89
C GLN A 17 10.30 25.55 13.54
N MET A 18 10.29 24.77 12.46
CA MET A 18 9.07 24.15 11.95
C MET A 18 8.99 22.70 12.35
N ASN A 19 7.82 22.27 12.83
CA ASN A 19 7.56 20.88 13.15
C ASN A 19 7.27 20.07 11.87
N THR A 20 8.34 19.67 11.19
CA THR A 20 8.31 18.87 9.96
C THR A 20 9.24 17.66 10.07
N ASP A 21 9.07 16.66 9.22
CA ASP A 21 9.90 15.44 9.22
C ASP A 21 11.41 15.70 9.15
N GLY A 22 11.83 16.82 8.56
CA GLY A 22 13.23 17.21 8.39
C GLY A 22 13.77 18.21 9.41
N ASN A 23 13.00 18.58 10.45
CA ASN A 23 13.33 19.67 11.37
C ASN A 23 13.69 20.98 10.63
N ASN A 24 12.92 21.32 9.59
CA ASN A 24 13.17 22.51 8.78
C ASN A 24 13.05 23.79 9.62
N THR A 25 13.86 24.80 9.27
CA THR A 25 13.80 26.14 9.86
C THR A 25 13.44 27.13 8.75
N CYS A 26 12.46 27.99 8.99
CA CYS A 26 12.17 29.13 8.12
C CYS A 26 12.86 30.35 8.71
N ASP A 27 14.03 30.69 8.16
CA ASP A 27 14.84 31.81 8.62
C ASP A 27 14.64 33.02 7.70
N PHE A 28 13.79 33.95 8.10
CA PHE A 28 13.39 35.12 7.31
C PHE A 28 14.51 36.15 7.21
N ASN A 29 15.48 36.17 8.13
CA ASN A 29 16.68 37.01 8.01
C ASN A 29 17.37 36.79 6.66
N ARG A 30 17.41 35.54 6.19
CA ARG A 30 18.07 35.17 4.93
C ARG A 30 17.42 35.80 3.70
N LEU A 31 16.14 36.15 3.78
CA LEU A 31 15.40 36.75 2.67
C LEU A 31 15.74 38.23 2.52
N MET A 32 16.30 38.90 3.53
CA MET A 32 16.61 40.34 3.51
C MET A 32 17.88 40.66 2.69
N TYR A 33 18.75 39.68 2.46
CA TYR A 33 20.03 39.85 1.80
C TYR A 33 20.04 39.23 0.40
N ARG A 34 20.84 39.82 -0.51
CA ARG A 34 21.07 39.23 -1.83
C ARG A 34 21.83 37.92 -1.72
N GLY A 35 21.48 36.95 -2.57
CA GLY A 35 22.20 35.68 -2.66
C GLY A 35 21.94 34.69 -1.51
N PHE A 36 21.03 35.00 -0.58
CA PHE A 36 20.51 34.07 0.43
C PHE A 36 21.60 33.42 1.31
N PRO A 37 22.39 34.22 2.05
CA PRO A 37 23.42 33.69 2.93
C PRO A 37 22.85 32.64 3.89
N SER A 38 23.70 31.68 4.27
CA SER A 38 23.28 30.65 5.23
C SER A 38 23.06 31.28 6.61
N THR A 39 22.15 30.73 7.42
CA THR A 39 21.92 31.15 8.81
C THR A 39 23.23 31.21 9.60
N LYS A 40 24.08 30.19 9.42
CA LYS A 40 25.40 30.15 10.07
C LYS A 40 26.26 31.35 9.68
N HIS A 41 26.32 31.70 8.41
CA HIS A 41 27.10 32.86 7.96
C HIS A 41 26.53 34.19 8.45
N LEU A 42 25.20 34.30 8.58
CA LEU A 42 24.53 35.46 9.16
C LEU A 42 24.76 35.59 10.68
N GLN A 43 25.04 34.50 11.38
CA GLN A 43 25.38 34.54 12.80
C GLN A 43 26.86 34.91 13.05
N GLU A 44 27.71 34.77 12.03
CA GLU A 44 29.15 35.01 12.11
C GLU A 44 29.56 36.48 11.88
N ASN A 45 28.63 37.45 11.88
CA ASN A 45 28.94 38.89 11.75
C ASN A 45 29.72 39.27 10.49
N ARG A 46 29.43 38.57 9.38
CA ARG A 46 30.03 38.85 8.06
C ARG A 46 29.26 39.94 7.32
N TYR A 47 29.91 40.54 6.32
CA TYR A 47 29.33 41.55 5.45
C TYR A 47 28.47 40.93 4.35
N PHE A 48 27.24 41.43 4.20
CA PHE A 48 26.31 41.02 3.16
C PHE A 48 25.63 42.24 2.53
N GLU A 49 25.26 42.12 1.26
CA GLU A 49 24.51 43.13 0.52
C GLU A 49 23.01 43.01 0.82
N LEU A 50 22.36 44.10 1.20
CA LEU A 50 20.91 44.15 1.42
C LEU A 50 20.16 44.11 0.08
N ALA A 51 19.03 43.40 0.08
CA ALA A 51 18.15 43.32 -1.08
C ALA A 51 17.06 44.39 -1.09
N ASN A 52 17.05 45.32 -0.13
CA ASN A 52 16.10 46.44 0.01
C ASN A 52 14.63 46.00 -0.04
N ARG A 53 14.29 44.90 0.63
CA ARG A 53 12.94 44.29 0.61
C ARG A 53 12.41 43.96 2.00
N ASP A 54 13.02 44.53 3.03
CA ASP A 54 12.87 44.22 4.45
C ASP A 54 11.41 44.37 4.89
N GLY A 55 10.72 45.44 4.46
CA GLY A 55 9.30 45.66 4.77
C GLY A 55 8.40 44.50 4.34
N PHE A 56 8.58 44.00 3.11
CA PHE A 56 7.84 42.83 2.63
C PHE A 56 8.21 41.55 3.37
N ILE A 57 9.48 41.38 3.75
CA ILE A 57 9.91 40.18 4.50
C ILE A 57 9.33 40.17 5.91
N LEU A 58 9.29 41.33 6.58
CA LEU A 58 8.69 41.46 7.91
C LEU A 58 7.18 41.20 7.86
N GLN A 59 6.46 41.82 6.91
CA GLN A 59 5.05 41.53 6.69
C GLN A 59 4.82 40.04 6.40
N TYR A 60 5.61 39.44 5.50
CA TYR A 60 5.52 38.02 5.19
C TYR A 60 5.71 37.14 6.42
N LYS A 61 6.68 37.46 7.27
CA LYS A 61 6.94 36.73 8.52
C LYS A 61 5.77 36.85 9.50
N ASP A 62 5.17 38.03 9.63
CA ASP A 62 4.06 38.23 10.56
C ASP A 62 2.81 37.47 10.10
N SER A 63 2.41 37.61 8.83
CA SER A 63 1.31 36.80 8.27
C SER A 63 1.60 35.29 8.29
N HIS A 64 2.87 34.89 8.20
CA HIS A 64 3.25 33.48 8.34
C HIS A 64 3.02 32.95 9.75
N VAL A 65 3.29 33.76 10.79
CA VAL A 65 2.98 33.43 12.18
C VAL A 65 1.47 33.36 12.40
N GLU A 66 0.71 34.35 11.92
CA GLU A 66 -0.75 34.35 12.00
C GLU A 66 -1.35 33.08 11.38
N LYS A 67 -0.92 32.73 10.16
CA LYS A 67 -1.38 31.51 9.47
C LYS A 67 -1.00 30.23 10.21
N MET A 68 0.13 30.22 10.92
CA MET A 68 0.54 29.12 11.79
C MET A 68 -0.40 28.99 13.00
N GLU A 69 -0.75 30.12 13.63
CA GLU A 69 -1.70 30.18 14.76
C GLU A 69 -3.12 29.80 14.35
N GLU A 70 -3.55 30.16 13.14
CA GLU A 70 -4.81 29.72 12.51
C GLU A 70 -4.84 28.21 12.19
N GLY A 71 -3.73 27.49 12.39
CA GLY A 71 -3.66 26.03 12.21
C GLY A 71 -3.23 25.56 10.83
N THR A 72 -2.65 26.44 9.99
CA THR A 72 -2.04 26.02 8.73
C THR A 72 -0.89 25.04 9.00
N SER A 73 -0.82 23.94 8.24
CA SER A 73 0.23 22.94 8.48
C SER A 73 1.63 23.52 8.28
N HIS A 74 2.57 23.20 9.19
CA HIS A 74 3.98 23.61 9.10
C HIS A 74 4.62 23.21 7.76
N LYS A 75 4.18 22.11 7.14
CA LYS A 75 4.66 21.68 5.83
C LYS A 75 4.25 22.64 4.72
N THR A 76 3.00 23.12 4.74
CA THR A 76 2.49 24.12 3.80
C THR A 76 3.28 25.43 3.93
N LEU A 77 3.45 25.89 5.17
CA LEU A 77 4.20 27.09 5.51
C LEU A 77 5.68 27.03 5.03
N CYS A 78 6.39 25.93 5.30
CA CYS A 78 7.73 25.68 4.76
C CYS A 78 7.76 25.69 3.22
N THR A 79 6.70 25.19 2.58
CA THR A 79 6.62 25.15 1.12
C THR A 79 6.44 26.57 0.56
N HIS A 80 5.60 27.39 1.17
CA HIS A 80 5.45 28.81 0.81
C HIS A 80 6.78 29.56 0.94
N TYR A 81 7.48 29.39 2.08
CA TYR A 81 8.79 29.99 2.32
C TYR A 81 9.81 29.57 1.26
N SER A 82 9.82 28.28 0.90
CA SER A 82 10.74 27.74 -0.11
C SER A 82 10.47 28.30 -1.51
N GLU A 83 9.21 28.46 -1.90
CA GLU A 83 8.85 28.96 -3.24
C GLU A 83 9.11 30.46 -3.37
N ILE A 84 8.85 31.24 -2.31
CA ILE A 84 9.30 32.64 -2.25
C ILE A 84 10.81 32.75 -2.30
N SER A 85 11.53 31.88 -1.60
CA SER A 85 13.00 31.88 -1.68
C SER A 85 13.50 31.66 -3.11
N LEU A 86 12.85 30.79 -3.90
CA LEU A 86 13.22 30.57 -5.31
C LEU A 86 12.91 31.78 -6.19
N TYR A 87 11.76 32.42 -5.99
CA TYR A 87 11.38 33.64 -6.69
C TYR A 87 12.38 34.78 -6.42
N LEU A 88 12.69 35.01 -5.15
CA LEU A 88 13.60 36.06 -4.72
C LEU A 88 15.04 35.82 -5.19
N ARG A 89 15.53 34.56 -5.19
CA ARG A 89 16.83 34.23 -5.79
C ARG A 89 16.88 34.56 -7.27
N TRP A 90 15.82 34.26 -8.01
CA TRP A 90 15.75 34.62 -9.42
C TRP A 90 15.76 36.15 -9.62
N CYS A 91 15.05 36.91 -8.77
CA CYS A 91 15.09 38.37 -8.80
C CYS A 91 16.52 38.89 -8.56
N ASP A 92 17.21 38.36 -7.55
CA ASP A 92 18.59 38.72 -7.21
C ASP A 92 19.55 38.41 -8.38
N GLU A 93 19.43 37.22 -8.98
CA GLU A 93 20.24 36.79 -10.13
C GLU A 93 20.01 37.67 -11.38
N LYS A 94 18.81 38.23 -11.54
CA LYS A 94 18.46 39.13 -12.65
C LYS A 94 18.65 40.60 -12.34
N GLY A 95 18.95 40.95 -11.08
CA GLY A 95 19.05 42.35 -10.63
C GLY A 95 17.73 43.11 -10.76
N ILE A 96 16.59 42.44 -10.57
CA ILE A 96 15.25 43.04 -10.67
C ILE A 96 14.69 43.21 -9.25
N ASP A 97 13.99 44.32 -9.00
CA ASP A 97 13.33 44.56 -7.72
C ASP A 97 12.19 43.57 -7.48
N ALA A 98 12.23 42.88 -6.33
CA ALA A 98 11.25 41.89 -5.96
C ALA A 98 9.90 42.50 -5.58
N PHE A 99 8.87 41.64 -5.55
CA PHE A 99 7.49 42.00 -5.20
C PHE A 99 6.85 43.10 -6.08
N THR A 100 7.28 43.19 -7.34
CA THR A 100 6.67 44.04 -8.36
C THR A 100 5.87 43.19 -9.36
N LYS A 101 5.03 43.84 -10.18
CA LYS A 101 4.32 43.16 -11.25
C LYS A 101 5.31 42.62 -12.29
N GLU A 102 6.32 43.43 -12.61
CA GLU A 102 7.35 43.13 -13.60
C GLU A 102 8.21 41.93 -13.19
N SER A 103 8.63 41.86 -11.92
CA SER A 103 9.42 40.73 -11.42
C SER A 103 8.59 39.44 -11.36
N LEU A 104 7.30 39.53 -11.01
CA LEU A 104 6.39 38.40 -11.01
C LEU A 104 6.17 37.84 -12.43
N GLU A 105 5.82 38.70 -13.39
CA GLU A 105 5.63 38.31 -14.80
C GLU A 105 6.93 37.74 -15.38
N GLY A 106 8.07 38.38 -15.12
CA GLY A 106 9.37 37.91 -15.58
C GLY A 106 9.76 36.54 -15.02
N TYR A 107 9.46 36.26 -13.74
CA TYR A 107 9.75 34.97 -13.12
C TYR A 107 8.94 33.82 -13.73
N PHE A 108 7.67 34.08 -14.03
CA PHE A 108 6.82 33.08 -14.67
C PHE A 108 7.08 32.92 -16.17
N GLU A 109 7.49 33.98 -16.88
CA GLU A 109 8.01 33.83 -18.26
C GLU A 109 9.29 32.98 -18.27
N HIS A 110 10.22 33.22 -17.35
CA HIS A 110 11.41 32.37 -17.19
C HIS A 110 11.04 30.91 -16.89
N SER A 111 10.07 30.69 -15.98
CA SER A 111 9.59 29.35 -15.66
C SER A 111 8.91 28.67 -16.85
N LEU A 112 8.19 29.43 -17.69
CA LEU A 112 7.58 28.94 -18.93
C LEU A 112 8.63 28.57 -19.98
N GLN A 113 9.69 29.38 -20.13
CA GLN A 113 10.83 29.01 -20.98
C GLN A 113 11.49 27.71 -20.51
N ARG A 114 11.62 27.52 -19.20
CA ARG A 114 12.12 26.26 -18.65
C ARG A 114 11.23 25.06 -18.96
N ILE A 115 9.91 25.24 -19.03
CA ILE A 115 8.98 24.21 -19.53
C ILE A 115 9.27 23.92 -21.00
N ARG A 116 9.39 24.96 -21.85
CA ARG A 116 9.69 24.81 -23.28
C ARG A 116 11.02 24.07 -23.53
N LEU A 117 12.00 24.25 -22.64
CA LEU A 117 13.29 23.56 -22.66
C LEU A 117 13.26 22.16 -22.01
N GLY A 118 12.13 21.70 -21.47
CA GLY A 118 12.01 20.41 -20.79
C GLY A 118 12.72 20.33 -19.42
N THR A 119 13.19 21.45 -18.88
CA THR A 119 13.92 21.53 -17.58
C THR A 119 13.00 21.80 -16.39
N LEU A 120 11.70 22.00 -16.63
CA LEU A 120 10.67 22.18 -15.62
C LEU A 120 9.38 21.49 -16.08
N LYS A 121 8.75 20.72 -15.19
CA LYS A 121 7.43 20.12 -15.43
C LYS A 121 6.32 21.18 -15.36
N LYS A 122 5.32 21.11 -16.24
CA LYS A 122 4.09 21.91 -16.21
C LYS A 122 3.36 21.79 -14.87
N THR A 123 3.24 20.57 -14.32
CA THR A 123 2.71 20.34 -12.96
C THR A 123 3.46 21.12 -11.87
N THR A 124 4.78 21.26 -12.00
CA THR A 124 5.60 22.02 -11.03
C THR A 124 5.36 23.52 -11.18
N TYR A 125 5.29 24.02 -12.42
CA TYR A 125 4.93 25.41 -12.71
C TYR A 125 3.56 25.78 -12.12
N THR A 126 2.53 24.98 -12.40
CA THR A 126 1.16 25.24 -11.91
C THR A 126 1.11 25.22 -10.38
N GLY A 127 1.81 24.26 -9.77
CA GLY A 127 1.93 24.19 -8.32
C GLY A 127 2.71 25.36 -7.71
N ARG A 128 3.69 25.93 -8.41
CA ARG A 128 4.43 27.12 -7.98
C ARG A 128 3.57 28.37 -8.11
N LEU A 129 2.87 28.53 -9.23
CA LEU A 129 1.92 29.61 -9.48
C LEU A 129 0.91 29.71 -8.35
N ALA A 130 0.22 28.61 -8.02
CA ALA A 130 -0.77 28.59 -6.95
C ALA A 130 -0.21 29.04 -5.59
N LYS A 131 1.00 28.60 -5.23
CA LYS A 131 1.62 28.95 -3.93
C LYS A 131 2.10 30.39 -3.90
N ILE A 132 2.69 30.89 -4.98
CA ILE A 132 3.09 32.29 -5.08
C ILE A 132 1.87 33.21 -5.07
N THR A 133 0.77 32.83 -5.74
CA THR A 133 -0.50 33.55 -5.63
C THR A 133 -0.98 33.63 -4.19
N VAL A 134 -0.95 32.53 -3.43
CA VAL A 134 -1.29 32.53 -2.00
C VAL A 134 -0.40 33.47 -1.22
N VAL A 135 0.92 33.45 -1.41
CA VAL A 135 1.81 34.33 -0.66
C VAL A 135 1.61 35.80 -1.03
N PHE A 136 1.54 36.12 -2.32
CA PHE A 136 1.36 37.50 -2.77
C PHE A 136 0.02 38.06 -2.31
N ARG A 137 -1.07 37.29 -2.42
CA ARG A 137 -2.41 37.75 -2.09
C ARG A 137 -2.69 37.70 -0.59
N ASP A 138 -2.41 36.58 0.07
CA ASP A 138 -2.89 36.30 1.43
C ASP A 138 -1.88 36.69 2.53
N TYR A 139 -0.60 36.90 2.19
CA TYR A 139 0.45 37.23 3.17
C TYR A 139 1.05 38.62 2.94
N LEU A 140 0.93 39.17 1.72
CA LEU A 140 1.52 40.45 1.34
C LEU A 140 0.49 41.47 0.85
N ASP A 141 -0.78 41.09 0.75
CA ASP A 141 -1.89 41.93 0.27
C ASP A 141 -1.63 42.57 -1.11
N LEU A 142 -0.84 41.89 -1.97
CA LEU A 142 -0.51 42.38 -3.31
C LEU A 142 -1.68 42.14 -4.29
N PRO A 143 -1.82 43.01 -5.32
CA PRO A 143 -2.98 42.93 -6.21
C PRO A 143 -3.11 41.61 -6.97
N THR A 144 -4.25 40.93 -6.82
CA THR A 144 -4.54 39.67 -7.54
C THR A 144 -4.53 39.88 -9.06
N GLY A 145 -4.80 41.10 -9.54
CA GLY A 145 -4.76 41.46 -10.95
C GLY A 145 -3.38 41.28 -11.61
N TRP A 146 -2.29 41.23 -10.82
CA TRP A 146 -0.94 40.97 -11.35
C TRP A 146 -0.79 39.57 -11.95
N PHE A 147 -1.66 38.63 -11.58
CA PHE A 147 -1.62 37.25 -12.08
C PHE A 147 -2.37 37.07 -13.42
N LEU A 148 -3.13 38.07 -13.88
CA LEU A 148 -3.98 37.95 -15.08
C LEU A 148 -3.18 37.68 -16.35
N ASN A 149 -1.97 38.25 -16.45
CA ASN A 149 -1.10 38.09 -17.62
C ASN A 149 -0.21 36.84 -17.53
N ILE A 150 -0.25 36.10 -16.42
CA ILE A 150 0.63 34.94 -16.22
C ILE A 150 0.00 33.73 -16.92
N PRO A 151 0.70 33.12 -17.90
CA PRO A 151 0.14 32.01 -18.65
C PRO A 151 -0.21 30.83 -17.75
N THR A 152 -1.39 30.24 -17.98
CA THR A 152 -1.76 28.96 -17.38
C THR A 152 -1.36 27.82 -18.29
N VAL A 153 -0.90 26.72 -17.72
CA VAL A 153 -0.50 25.51 -18.45
C VAL A 153 -1.19 24.28 -17.88
N GLY A 154 -1.40 23.27 -18.72
CA GLY A 154 -1.98 21.99 -18.34
C GLY A 154 -1.16 21.24 -17.28
N THR A 155 -1.73 20.17 -16.73
CA THR A 155 -1.05 19.27 -15.76
C THR A 155 -0.97 17.83 -16.25
N ASP A 156 -0.85 17.70 -17.57
CA ASP A 156 -0.82 16.46 -18.36
C ASP A 156 0.52 15.72 -18.27
N ASP A 157 1.56 16.33 -17.71
CA ASP A 157 2.90 15.73 -17.53
C ASP A 157 3.11 15.05 -16.16
N GLY A 158 2.02 14.86 -15.41
CA GLY A 158 2.01 14.07 -14.19
C GLY A 158 2.14 12.58 -14.50
N GLU A 159 3.15 11.93 -13.91
CA GLU A 159 3.34 10.50 -14.07
C GLU A 159 2.69 9.75 -12.90
N ALA A 160 1.76 8.85 -13.21
CA ALA A 160 1.24 7.90 -12.25
C ALA A 160 2.35 6.95 -11.79
N PHE A 161 2.17 6.36 -10.61
CA PHE A 161 3.03 5.27 -10.17
C PHE A 161 2.75 4.04 -11.04
N GLU A 162 3.77 3.24 -11.29
CA GLU A 162 3.63 1.96 -12.00
C GLU A 162 3.42 0.83 -10.99
N ALA A 163 2.48 -0.08 -11.26
CA ALA A 163 2.33 -1.30 -10.47
C ALA A 163 3.62 -2.13 -10.52
N TYR A 164 3.87 -2.87 -9.44
CA TYR A 164 4.83 -3.97 -9.45
C TYR A 164 4.32 -5.11 -10.32
N THR A 165 5.22 -5.68 -11.11
CA THR A 165 4.97 -6.96 -11.80
C THR A 165 5.06 -8.14 -10.83
N ARG A 166 4.62 -9.33 -11.25
CA ARG A 166 4.80 -10.55 -10.45
C ARG A 166 6.29 -10.84 -10.15
N SER A 167 7.17 -10.60 -11.13
CA SER A 167 8.62 -10.73 -10.95
C SER A 167 9.15 -9.77 -9.89
N ASP A 168 8.67 -8.51 -9.89
CA ASP A 168 9.04 -7.53 -8.87
C ASP A 168 8.61 -7.99 -7.47
N LEU A 169 7.35 -8.45 -7.32
CA LEU A 169 6.79 -8.89 -6.05
C LEU A 169 7.49 -10.15 -5.52
N ASN A 170 7.84 -11.09 -6.39
CA ASN A 170 8.58 -12.30 -6.06
C ASN A 170 9.99 -12.02 -5.52
N GLN A 171 10.55 -10.84 -5.83
CA GLN A 171 11.81 -10.39 -5.24
C GLN A 171 11.59 -9.64 -3.92
N LEU A 172 10.67 -8.67 -3.92
CA LEU A 172 10.50 -7.74 -2.80
C LEU A 172 9.82 -8.38 -1.59
N LEU A 173 8.73 -9.13 -1.79
CA LEU A 173 7.91 -9.60 -0.67
C LEU A 173 8.63 -10.66 0.18
N PRO A 174 9.32 -11.66 -0.39
CA PRO A 174 10.11 -12.61 0.42
C PRO A 174 11.23 -11.93 1.20
N PHE A 175 11.88 -10.92 0.59
CA PHE A 175 12.91 -10.12 1.27
C PHE A 175 12.34 -9.38 2.47
N LEU A 176 11.24 -8.63 2.27
CA LEU A 176 10.62 -7.84 3.33
C LEU A 176 10.09 -8.72 4.47
N ARG A 177 9.44 -9.85 4.15
CA ARG A 177 8.97 -10.82 5.15
C ARG A 177 10.12 -11.41 5.96
N LYS A 178 11.17 -11.86 5.30
CA LYS A 178 12.32 -12.48 5.98
C LYS A 178 13.04 -11.47 6.88
N LEU A 179 13.19 -10.23 6.41
CA LEU A 179 13.76 -9.14 7.20
C LEU A 179 12.91 -8.87 8.44
N PHE A 180 11.60 -8.69 8.27
CA PHE A 180 10.68 -8.43 9.38
C PHE A 180 10.67 -9.58 10.39
N ASN A 181 10.49 -10.83 9.96
CA ASN A 181 10.38 -11.99 10.85
C ASN A 181 11.67 -12.26 11.64
N GLN A 182 12.85 -12.15 11.01
CA GLN A 182 14.11 -12.36 11.72
C GLN A 182 14.40 -11.26 12.74
N THR A 183 14.11 -10.00 12.38
CA THR A 183 14.37 -8.86 13.27
C THR A 183 13.34 -8.76 14.38
N SER A 184 12.08 -9.10 14.14
CA SER A 184 11.04 -9.13 15.17
C SER A 184 11.31 -10.21 16.22
N LYS A 185 11.73 -11.41 15.79
CA LYS A 185 12.14 -12.48 16.73
C LYS A 185 13.28 -12.02 17.65
N GLN A 186 14.37 -11.51 17.08
CA GLN A 186 15.50 -11.00 17.86
C GLN A 186 15.10 -9.84 18.77
N PHE A 187 14.23 -8.94 18.29
CA PHE A 187 13.73 -7.82 19.08
C PHE A 187 12.98 -8.29 20.33
N ILE A 188 12.06 -9.25 20.16
CA ILE A 188 11.23 -9.77 21.24
C ILE A 188 12.06 -10.54 22.28
N GLU A 189 13.13 -11.23 21.85
CA GLU A 189 14.03 -11.94 22.76
C GLU A 189 14.75 -11.01 23.75
N ASN A 190 15.12 -9.79 23.33
CA ASN A 190 15.76 -8.82 24.24
C ASN A 190 15.47 -7.36 23.85
N PRO A 191 14.26 -6.84 24.15
CA PRO A 191 13.84 -5.52 23.68
C PRO A 191 14.77 -4.39 24.13
N SER A 192 15.15 -4.36 25.42
CA SER A 192 15.96 -3.29 26.01
C SER A 192 17.32 -3.15 25.31
N LYS A 193 17.99 -4.27 24.99
CA LYS A 193 19.25 -4.27 24.22
C LYS A 193 19.15 -3.49 22.91
N HIS A 194 18.00 -3.56 22.24
CA HIS A 194 17.81 -2.92 20.94
C HIS A 194 17.27 -1.49 21.05
N ILE A 195 16.43 -1.22 22.07
CA ILE A 195 15.84 0.10 22.35
C ILE A 195 16.91 1.10 22.79
N ASP A 196 17.81 0.67 23.68
CA ASP A 196 18.82 1.53 24.29
C ASP A 196 20.07 1.71 23.43
N ALA A 197 20.16 0.95 22.32
CA ALA A 197 21.33 0.95 21.48
C ALA A 197 21.49 2.22 20.64
N TRP A 198 22.73 2.68 20.54
CA TRP A 198 23.08 3.80 19.67
C TRP A 198 22.87 3.45 18.19
N LYS A 199 22.51 4.44 17.37
CA LYS A 199 22.13 4.25 15.95
C LYS A 199 23.18 3.57 15.06
N THR A 200 24.47 3.62 15.44
CA THR A 200 25.57 2.97 14.70
C THR A 200 25.94 1.59 15.27
N ALA A 201 25.42 1.22 16.44
CA ALA A 201 25.69 -0.08 17.03
C ALA A 201 24.87 -1.17 16.29
N PRO A 202 25.53 -2.22 15.77
CA PRO A 202 24.81 -3.36 15.23
C PRO A 202 24.23 -4.19 16.39
N THR A 203 22.91 -4.37 16.42
CA THR A 203 22.26 -5.12 17.52
C THR A 203 21.51 -6.35 17.07
N MET A 204 21.13 -6.43 15.79
CA MET A 204 20.48 -7.60 15.19
C MET A 204 21.25 -8.05 13.96
N THR A 205 21.04 -9.30 13.57
CA THR A 205 21.58 -9.91 12.35
C THR A 205 20.45 -10.18 11.36
N PHE A 206 20.77 -10.18 10.07
CA PHE A 206 19.84 -10.57 9.02
C PHE A 206 20.51 -11.51 8.04
N HIS A 207 19.94 -12.69 7.84
CA HIS A 207 20.46 -13.71 6.93
C HIS A 207 19.65 -13.72 5.63
N TRP A 208 20.32 -13.41 4.52
CA TRP A 208 19.71 -13.35 3.20
C TRP A 208 20.61 -13.99 2.15
N LYS A 209 20.06 -14.94 1.36
CA LYS A 209 20.76 -15.66 0.28
C LYS A 209 22.18 -16.13 0.66
N GLY A 210 22.32 -16.74 1.84
CA GLY A 210 23.59 -17.30 2.33
C GLY A 210 24.59 -16.27 2.89
N GLN A 211 24.22 -14.99 2.96
CA GLN A 211 25.02 -13.94 3.58
C GLN A 211 24.37 -13.43 4.88
N GLU A 212 25.20 -13.08 5.85
CA GLU A 212 24.80 -12.46 7.10
C GLU A 212 25.12 -10.96 7.09
N TYR A 213 24.14 -10.15 7.48
CA TYR A 213 24.24 -8.69 7.52
C TYR A 213 24.03 -8.21 8.96
N GLN A 214 25.02 -7.49 9.49
CA GLN A 214 24.93 -6.83 10.79
C GLN A 214 24.09 -5.55 10.67
N LEU A 215 23.03 -5.43 11.48
CA LEU A 215 22.05 -4.35 11.37
C LEU A 215 22.22 -3.29 12.47
N CYS A 216 22.71 -2.12 12.08
CA CYS A 216 22.58 -0.89 12.87
C CYS A 216 21.17 -0.31 12.75
N ALA A 217 20.63 0.33 13.78
CA ALA A 217 19.26 0.87 13.78
C ALA A 217 18.21 -0.15 13.28
N ALA A 218 18.32 -1.38 13.77
CA ALA A 218 17.55 -2.52 13.27
C ALA A 218 16.03 -2.36 13.48
N ILE A 219 15.60 -1.72 14.58
CA ILE A 219 14.19 -1.41 14.83
C ILE A 219 13.59 -0.57 13.70
N SER A 220 14.31 0.44 13.20
CA SER A 220 13.82 1.23 12.05
C SER A 220 13.72 0.41 10.78
N LYS A 221 14.65 -0.52 10.53
CA LYS A 221 14.61 -1.41 9.35
C LYS A 221 13.46 -2.41 9.44
N MET A 222 13.27 -3.02 10.60
CA MET A 222 12.15 -3.91 10.91
C MET A 222 10.82 -3.20 10.65
N MET A 223 10.65 -2.01 11.21
CA MET A 223 9.40 -1.26 11.09
C MET A 223 9.18 -0.68 9.68
N CYS A 224 10.24 -0.38 8.92
CA CYS A 224 10.13 -0.08 7.48
C CYS A 224 9.62 -1.30 6.70
N ALA A 225 10.16 -2.50 6.99
CA ALA A 225 9.72 -3.73 6.34
C ALA A 225 8.24 -4.01 6.65
N ALA A 226 7.83 -3.89 7.92
CA ALA A 226 6.44 -3.98 8.35
C ALA A 226 5.55 -2.98 7.61
N THR A 227 5.99 -1.72 7.49
CA THR A 227 5.24 -0.66 6.77
C THR A 227 5.00 -1.04 5.31
N TYR A 228 6.01 -1.56 4.61
CA TYR A 228 5.87 -1.97 3.21
C TYR A 228 4.99 -3.22 3.04
N LEU A 229 5.10 -4.20 3.94
CA LEU A 229 4.23 -5.38 3.94
C LEU A 229 2.78 -4.98 4.21
N LEU A 230 2.54 -4.13 5.20
CA LEU A 230 1.21 -3.61 5.53
C LEU A 230 0.62 -2.82 4.37
N SER A 231 1.44 -2.03 3.67
CA SER A 231 1.04 -1.34 2.45
C SER A 231 0.62 -2.29 1.32
N TYR A 232 1.27 -3.45 1.20
CA TYR A 232 0.89 -4.47 0.22
C TYR A 232 -0.39 -5.19 0.63
N TYR A 233 -0.54 -5.55 1.90
CA TYR A 233 -1.74 -6.26 2.35
C TYR A 233 -2.98 -5.39 2.39
N THR A 234 -2.86 -4.08 2.63
CA THR A 234 -4.03 -3.21 2.82
C THR A 234 -4.26 -2.24 1.65
N TYR A 235 -3.28 -2.13 0.73
CA TYR A 235 -3.22 -1.11 -0.32
C TYR A 235 -3.40 0.33 0.20
N SER A 236 -3.17 0.55 1.48
CA SER A 236 -3.31 1.85 2.11
C SER A 236 -2.19 2.80 1.68
N ASN A 237 -2.50 4.09 1.64
CA ASN A 237 -1.49 5.10 1.37
C ASN A 237 -0.69 5.43 2.64
N THR A 238 0.46 6.08 2.45
CA THR A 238 1.40 6.41 3.53
C THR A 238 0.76 7.18 4.70
N GLY A 239 -0.10 8.17 4.40
CA GLY A 239 -0.74 8.98 5.44
C GLY A 239 -1.67 8.13 6.32
N VAL A 240 -2.46 7.26 5.70
CA VAL A 240 -3.29 6.30 6.44
C VAL A 240 -2.42 5.40 7.30
N LEU A 241 -1.39 4.77 6.71
CA LEU A 241 -0.53 3.82 7.43
C LEU A 241 0.16 4.45 8.64
N PHE A 242 0.67 5.68 8.52
CA PHE A 242 1.38 6.35 9.60
C PHE A 242 0.47 6.79 10.75
N ASP A 243 -0.80 7.05 10.45
CA ASP A 243 -1.80 7.47 11.44
C ASP A 243 -2.58 6.27 12.04
N LEU A 244 -2.29 5.03 11.62
CA LEU A 244 -2.94 3.84 12.17
C LEU A 244 -2.62 3.68 13.65
N LYS A 245 -3.68 3.62 14.46
CA LYS A 245 -3.61 3.17 15.85
C LYS A 245 -3.75 1.65 15.91
N ARG A 246 -3.27 1.05 17.00
CA ARG A 246 -3.52 -0.36 17.25
C ARG A 246 -5.04 -0.64 17.30
N PRO A 247 -5.50 -1.77 16.72
CA PRO A 247 -6.91 -2.13 16.76
C PRO A 247 -7.33 -2.38 18.21
N SER A 248 -8.51 -1.89 18.58
CA SER A 248 -9.11 -2.12 19.90
C SER A 248 -9.85 -3.46 19.99
N ASN A 249 -10.28 -4.01 18.84
CA ASN A 249 -11.12 -5.20 18.77
C ASN A 249 -10.44 -6.25 17.88
N ALA A 250 -10.34 -7.48 18.40
CA ALA A 250 -10.15 -8.69 17.61
C ALA A 250 -11.50 -9.40 17.60
N SER A 251 -12.26 -9.21 16.51
CA SER A 251 -13.56 -9.85 16.20
C SER A 251 -14.80 -9.55 17.06
N THR A 252 -15.94 -9.48 16.38
CA THR A 252 -17.32 -9.55 16.91
C THR A 252 -17.96 -10.94 16.71
N SER A 253 -17.23 -11.90 16.15
CA SER A 253 -17.72 -13.22 15.74
C SER A 253 -16.77 -14.31 16.24
N VAL A 254 -17.29 -15.35 16.89
CA VAL A 254 -16.51 -16.50 17.35
C VAL A 254 -15.94 -17.23 16.12
N GLY A 255 -14.61 -17.22 15.94
CA GLY A 255 -13.89 -18.03 14.93
C GLY A 255 -13.09 -17.27 13.87
N GLU A 256 -13.36 -16.00 13.60
CA GLU A 256 -12.63 -15.21 12.59
C GLU A 256 -11.86 -14.06 13.23
N GLN A 257 -10.52 -14.07 13.18
CA GLN A 257 -9.71 -12.92 13.61
C GLN A 257 -9.78 -11.79 12.58
N TRP A 258 -10.70 -10.86 12.82
CA TRP A 258 -10.85 -9.64 12.03
C TRP A 258 -10.28 -8.43 12.77
N TYR A 259 -9.30 -7.76 12.17
CA TYR A 259 -8.76 -6.49 12.65
C TYR A 259 -9.28 -5.34 11.80
N GLN A 260 -10.03 -4.44 12.42
CA GLN A 260 -10.45 -3.18 11.82
C GLN A 260 -9.77 -2.02 12.53
N MET A 261 -9.09 -1.16 11.77
CA MET A 261 -8.38 0.01 12.27
C MET A 261 -8.88 1.28 11.58
N PRO A 262 -9.59 2.18 12.27
CA PRO A 262 -10.00 3.44 11.70
C PRO A 262 -8.81 4.39 11.55
N ALA A 263 -8.70 5.05 10.40
CA ALA A 263 -7.71 6.08 10.10
C ALA A 263 -8.40 7.32 9.52
N PHE A 264 -8.22 8.47 10.18
CA PHE A 264 -8.85 9.72 9.76
C PHE A 264 -8.04 10.42 8.67
N LYS A 265 -8.56 10.47 7.44
CA LYS A 265 -7.97 11.22 6.33
C LYS A 265 -8.38 12.70 6.40
N ARG A 266 -7.56 13.53 7.06
CA ARG A 266 -7.78 14.98 7.19
C ARG A 266 -8.08 15.69 5.87
N ARG A 267 -7.31 15.41 4.82
CA ARG A 267 -7.41 16.08 3.49
C ARG A 267 -8.73 15.86 2.74
N SER A 268 -9.43 14.78 3.04
CA SER A 268 -10.72 14.44 2.44
C SER A 268 -11.82 14.37 3.50
N PHE A 269 -11.51 14.84 4.72
CA PHE A 269 -12.36 14.88 5.90
C PHE A 269 -13.24 13.63 6.07
N LYS A 270 -12.60 12.44 6.07
CA LYS A 270 -13.31 11.16 6.22
C LYS A 270 -12.48 10.14 6.98
N THR A 271 -13.15 9.25 7.71
CA THR A 271 -12.53 8.06 8.29
C THR A 271 -12.49 6.95 7.25
N VAL A 272 -11.35 6.29 7.12
CA VAL A 272 -11.18 5.08 6.31
C VAL A 272 -10.86 3.94 7.25
N HIS A 273 -11.54 2.81 7.08
CA HIS A 273 -11.28 1.62 7.85
C HIS A 273 -10.24 0.78 7.10
N VAL A 274 -9.13 0.48 7.76
CA VAL A 274 -8.12 -0.45 7.27
C VAL A 274 -8.41 -1.79 7.90
N GLU A 275 -8.62 -2.79 7.05
CA GLU A 275 -9.08 -4.12 7.47
C GLU A 275 -8.04 -5.17 7.12
N ILE A 276 -7.76 -6.06 8.08
CA ILE A 276 -6.86 -7.19 7.95
C ILE A 276 -7.60 -8.38 8.55
N GLY A 277 -7.95 -9.34 7.70
CA GLY A 277 -8.78 -10.49 8.03
C GLY A 277 -8.89 -11.42 6.82
N GLU A 278 -9.66 -12.50 6.94
CA GLU A 278 -10.05 -13.32 5.79
C GLU A 278 -10.99 -12.50 4.90
N HIS A 279 -10.43 -11.91 3.84
CA HIS A 279 -11.20 -11.09 2.91
C HIS A 279 -11.77 -11.97 1.81
N ASP A 280 -13.09 -11.92 1.60
CA ASP A 280 -13.73 -12.37 0.34
C ASP A 280 -13.28 -11.51 -0.87
N TYR A 281 -12.63 -10.37 -0.60
CA TYR A 281 -12.40 -9.31 -1.60
C TYR A 281 -10.95 -9.15 -2.07
N LEU A 282 -9.95 -9.68 -1.37
CA LEU A 282 -8.54 -9.47 -1.72
C LEU A 282 -7.79 -10.75 -1.40
N GLU A 283 -7.07 -11.31 -2.37
CA GLU A 283 -6.16 -12.45 -2.19
C GLU A 283 -4.95 -12.06 -1.31
N ILE A 284 -5.19 -11.62 -0.08
CA ILE A 284 -4.14 -11.37 0.89
C ILE A 284 -3.85 -12.72 1.54
N PRO A 285 -2.63 -13.26 1.38
CA PRO A 285 -2.33 -14.61 1.85
C PRO A 285 -2.46 -14.71 3.37
N LYS A 286 -3.02 -15.82 3.90
CA LYS A 286 -3.29 -16.02 5.34
C LYS A 286 -2.09 -15.77 6.27
N TYR A 287 -0.86 -15.94 5.79
CA TYR A 287 0.35 -15.55 6.53
C TYR A 287 0.45 -14.04 6.83
N SER A 288 -0.37 -13.18 6.22
CA SER A 288 -0.41 -11.75 6.52
C SER A 288 -0.91 -11.51 7.94
N LEU A 289 -1.79 -12.37 8.46
CA LEU A 289 -2.29 -12.30 9.83
C LEU A 289 -1.16 -12.58 10.80
N SER A 290 -0.38 -13.64 10.60
CA SER A 290 0.77 -13.90 11.47
C SER A 290 1.83 -12.80 11.42
N VAL A 291 2.07 -12.18 10.26
CA VAL A 291 2.92 -10.98 10.15
C VAL A 291 2.32 -9.80 10.91
N PHE A 292 1.00 -9.61 10.86
CA PHE A 292 0.31 -8.55 11.55
C PHE A 292 0.27 -8.76 13.07
N ASP A 293 0.02 -9.97 13.55
CA ASP A 293 0.06 -10.33 14.97
C ASP A 293 1.44 -10.10 15.55
N LYS A 294 2.48 -10.49 14.79
CA LYS A 294 3.87 -10.21 15.15
C LYS A 294 4.15 -8.72 15.19
N LEU A 295 3.57 -7.94 14.28
CA LEU A 295 3.66 -6.48 14.29
C LEU A 295 2.94 -5.87 15.51
N LEU A 296 1.78 -6.40 15.90
CA LEU A 296 1.06 -5.98 17.11
C LEU A 296 1.88 -6.27 18.38
N GLU A 297 2.50 -7.45 18.45
CA GLU A 297 3.40 -7.84 19.54
C GLU A 297 4.59 -6.86 19.63
N VAL A 298 5.31 -6.66 18.53
CA VAL A 298 6.43 -5.71 18.45
C VAL A 298 6.00 -4.29 18.83
N SER A 299 4.85 -3.82 18.32
CA SER A 299 4.31 -2.50 18.63
C SER A 299 4.02 -2.34 20.13
N LYS A 300 3.40 -3.35 20.76
CA LYS A 300 3.10 -3.35 22.22
C LYS A 300 4.37 -3.32 23.07
N VAL A 301 5.42 -4.00 22.62
CA VAL A 301 6.73 -3.98 23.29
C VAL A 301 7.43 -2.62 23.13
N LEU A 302 7.30 -1.96 21.98
CA LEU A 302 7.87 -0.63 21.75
C LEU A 302 7.16 0.49 22.54
N ASP A 303 5.83 0.39 22.65
CA ASP A 303 4.97 1.35 23.33
C ASP A 303 3.82 0.59 23.99
N ASN A 304 3.76 0.59 25.33
CA ASN A 304 2.72 -0.15 26.05
C ASN A 304 1.40 0.64 26.22
N SER A 305 1.31 1.88 25.71
CA SER A 305 0.13 2.73 25.91
C SER A 305 -1.08 2.26 25.08
N SER A 306 -2.28 2.26 25.65
CA SER A 306 -3.47 1.68 25.00
C SER A 306 -3.85 2.31 23.64
N ASN A 307 -3.47 3.56 23.41
CA ASN A 307 -3.79 4.33 22.21
C ASN A 307 -2.59 4.61 21.28
N ALA A 308 -1.51 3.84 21.42
CA ALA A 308 -0.31 4.01 20.61
C ALA A 308 -0.56 3.80 19.11
N LEU A 309 0.32 4.39 18.29
CA LEU A 309 0.37 4.14 16.86
C LEU A 309 0.88 2.73 16.60
N LEU A 310 0.36 2.07 15.56
CA LEU A 310 0.81 0.75 15.15
C LEU A 310 2.27 0.79 14.66
N LEU A 311 2.62 1.81 13.87
CA LEU A 311 3.93 1.94 13.22
C LEU A 311 4.78 3.02 13.89
N GLN A 312 5.53 2.62 14.92
CA GLN A 312 6.51 3.46 15.62
C GLN A 312 7.93 2.94 15.41
N THR A 313 8.92 3.77 15.68
CA THR A 313 10.34 3.40 15.65
C THR A 313 11.12 4.20 16.69
N ILE A 314 12.38 3.85 16.86
CA ILE A 314 13.31 4.59 17.71
C ILE A 314 14.31 5.32 16.81
N ALA A 315 14.42 6.63 17.00
CA ALA A 315 15.50 7.41 16.42
C ALA A 315 16.00 8.42 17.45
N HIS A 316 17.33 8.56 17.55
CA HIS A 316 17.99 9.36 18.59
C HIS A 316 17.54 8.98 20.01
N ASN A 317 17.44 7.67 20.28
CA ASN A 317 17.02 7.09 21.57
C ASN A 317 15.63 7.58 22.04
N LYS A 318 14.78 8.01 21.10
CA LYS A 318 13.41 8.43 21.38
C LYS A 318 12.44 7.66 20.49
N LEU A 319 11.38 7.18 21.12
CA LEU A 319 10.23 6.62 20.45
C LEU A 319 9.54 7.71 19.62
N GLN A 320 9.28 7.42 18.35
CA GLN A 320 8.58 8.34 17.45
C GLN A 320 7.84 7.59 16.35
N PRO A 321 6.85 8.21 15.69
CA PRO A 321 6.17 7.61 14.54
C PRO A 321 7.14 7.33 13.37
N ILE A 322 6.84 6.31 12.56
CA ILE A 322 7.50 6.16 11.26
C ILE A 322 7.21 7.38 10.38
N LYS A 323 8.24 7.88 9.69
CA LYS A 323 8.16 9.04 8.78
C LYS A 323 8.57 8.66 7.38
N GLN A 324 8.24 9.52 6.41
CA GLN A 324 8.67 9.33 5.01
C GLN A 324 10.21 9.35 4.89
N ALA A 325 10.88 10.17 5.70
CA ALA A 325 12.34 10.21 5.77
C ALA A 325 12.94 8.86 6.21
N THR A 326 12.28 8.14 7.13
CA THR A 326 12.72 6.81 7.59
C THR A 326 12.67 5.80 6.44
N LEU A 327 11.56 5.76 5.68
CA LEU A 327 11.40 4.90 4.51
C LEU A 327 12.42 5.23 3.40
N GLN A 328 12.70 6.51 3.18
CA GLN A 328 13.70 6.96 2.20
C GLN A 328 15.12 6.58 2.62
N ALA A 329 15.48 6.75 3.90
CA ALA A 329 16.77 6.35 4.43
C ALA A 329 16.96 4.83 4.33
N PHE A 330 15.92 4.03 4.64
CA PHE A 330 15.93 2.59 4.44
C PHE A 330 16.26 2.22 2.99
N ASN A 331 15.55 2.80 2.01
CA ASN A 331 15.79 2.51 0.60
C ASN A 331 17.18 2.97 0.14
N LYS A 332 17.51 4.26 0.29
CA LYS A 332 18.71 4.87 -0.31
C LYS A 332 20.01 4.52 0.41
N LEU A 333 19.99 4.49 1.74
CA LEU A 333 21.23 4.37 2.53
C LEU A 333 21.56 2.94 2.91
N TRP A 334 20.57 2.04 2.88
CA TRP A 334 20.76 0.65 3.27
C TRP A 334 20.39 -0.34 2.17
N LEU A 335 19.13 -0.37 1.73
CA LEU A 335 18.65 -1.37 0.76
C LEU A 335 19.46 -1.32 -0.54
N GLU A 336 19.54 -0.15 -1.18
CA GLU A 336 20.25 0.05 -2.45
C GLU A 336 21.77 -0.09 -2.31
N LYS A 337 22.32 0.00 -1.09
CA LYS A 337 23.75 -0.17 -0.83
C LYS A 337 24.15 -1.64 -0.70
N HIS A 338 23.28 -2.46 -0.15
CA HIS A 338 23.60 -3.84 0.22
C HIS A 338 22.93 -4.89 -0.68
N PHE A 339 21.85 -4.54 -1.38
CA PHE A 339 21.07 -5.46 -2.20
C PHE A 339 20.84 -4.88 -3.59
N SER A 340 20.95 -5.75 -4.60
CA SER A 340 20.65 -5.40 -5.99
C SER A 340 19.35 -6.07 -6.40
N PHE A 341 18.28 -5.28 -6.46
CA PHE A 341 17.00 -5.68 -7.04
C PHE A 341 16.79 -4.90 -8.33
N THR A 342 16.36 -5.58 -9.38
CA THR A 342 16.06 -4.97 -10.67
C THR A 342 14.69 -5.40 -11.14
N ASP A 343 13.97 -4.46 -11.75
CA ASP A 343 12.71 -4.77 -12.42
C ASP A 343 12.96 -5.45 -13.77
N GLN A 344 11.90 -5.82 -14.47
CA GLN A 344 11.97 -6.49 -15.78
C GLN A 344 12.66 -5.66 -16.87
N THR A 345 12.86 -4.35 -16.64
CA THR A 345 13.56 -3.44 -17.56
C THR A 345 14.96 -3.09 -17.09
N ALA A 346 15.51 -3.87 -16.14
CA ALA A 346 16.81 -3.64 -15.52
C ALA A 346 16.95 -2.31 -14.76
N ARG A 347 15.83 -1.62 -14.47
CA ARG A 347 15.83 -0.43 -13.61
C ARG A 347 15.88 -0.87 -12.15
N LYS A 348 16.42 -0.01 -11.28
CA LYS A 348 16.52 -0.27 -9.83
C LYS A 348 15.12 -0.51 -9.24
N LEU A 349 14.93 -1.68 -8.65
CA LEU A 349 13.70 -2.06 -7.96
C LEU A 349 13.82 -1.79 -6.46
N ARG A 350 12.80 -1.15 -5.89
CA ARG A 350 12.72 -0.85 -4.46
C ARG A 350 11.27 -0.80 -4.01
N PRO A 351 10.98 -1.10 -2.72
CA PRO A 351 9.64 -0.99 -2.19
C PRO A 351 9.22 0.48 -2.04
N VAL A 352 7.97 0.75 -2.41
CA VAL A 352 7.33 2.07 -2.45
C VAL A 352 5.85 1.86 -2.19
N VAL A 353 5.32 2.49 -1.14
CA VAL A 353 3.91 2.39 -0.71
C VAL A 353 2.95 2.68 -1.85
N SER A 354 3.18 3.76 -2.60
CA SER A 354 2.32 4.14 -3.73
C SER A 354 2.31 3.13 -4.87
N ARG A 355 3.42 2.40 -5.13
CA ARG A 355 3.45 1.34 -6.13
C ARG A 355 2.72 0.08 -5.65
N PHE A 356 2.81 -0.27 -4.37
CA PHE A 356 2.00 -1.37 -3.81
C PHE A 356 0.50 -1.07 -3.88
N ARG A 357 0.13 0.18 -3.60
CA ARG A 357 -1.25 0.63 -3.77
C ARG A 357 -1.71 0.60 -5.23
N GLU A 358 -0.85 0.97 -6.17
CA GLU A 358 -1.14 0.84 -7.61
C GLU A 358 -1.34 -0.63 -8.01
N THR A 359 -0.48 -1.54 -7.55
CA THR A 359 -0.63 -2.98 -7.75
C THR A 359 -1.96 -3.48 -7.23
N GLY A 360 -2.33 -3.13 -6.00
CA GLY A 360 -3.64 -3.48 -5.46
C GLY A 360 -4.80 -2.92 -6.26
N SER A 361 -4.64 -1.70 -6.78
CA SER A 361 -5.65 -1.10 -7.63
C SER A 361 -5.96 -1.94 -8.87
N GLN A 362 -4.91 -2.39 -9.55
CA GLN A 362 -5.03 -3.20 -10.76
C GLN A 362 -5.64 -4.56 -10.43
N ILE A 363 -5.20 -5.19 -9.33
CA ILE A 363 -5.76 -6.45 -8.84
C ILE A 363 -7.26 -6.30 -8.55
N THR A 364 -7.67 -5.34 -7.70
CA THR A 364 -9.09 -5.15 -7.36
C THR A 364 -9.94 -4.86 -8.60
N THR A 365 -9.43 -4.03 -9.52
CA THR A 365 -10.16 -3.73 -10.76
C THR A 365 -10.35 -4.98 -11.63
N ALA A 366 -9.34 -5.83 -11.73
CA ALA A 366 -9.41 -7.06 -12.52
C ALA A 366 -10.41 -8.08 -11.97
N TYR A 367 -10.46 -8.27 -10.65
CA TYR A 367 -11.33 -9.27 -10.04
C TYR A 367 -12.75 -8.78 -9.76
N GLN A 368 -12.94 -7.49 -9.49
CA GLN A 368 -14.18 -6.96 -8.93
C GLN A 368 -14.71 -5.73 -9.65
N GLY A 369 -13.99 -5.26 -10.66
CA GLY A 369 -14.36 -4.09 -11.44
C GLY A 369 -14.04 -2.75 -10.75
N GLU A 370 -14.36 -1.69 -11.47
CA GLU A 370 -13.91 -0.34 -11.15
C GLU A 370 -14.58 0.25 -9.89
N LEU A 371 -15.82 -0.14 -9.59
CA LEU A 371 -16.56 0.36 -8.43
C LEU A 371 -15.98 -0.20 -7.13
N ALA A 372 -15.67 -1.50 -7.09
CA ALA A 372 -15.01 -2.13 -5.96
C ALA A 372 -13.64 -1.50 -5.70
N ASN A 373 -12.88 -1.20 -6.77
CA ASN A 373 -11.62 -0.49 -6.67
C ASN A 373 -11.75 0.88 -5.97
N ASP A 374 -12.74 1.67 -6.37
CA ASP A 374 -12.99 2.98 -5.76
C ASP A 374 -13.31 2.86 -4.26
N ILE A 375 -14.07 1.82 -3.87
CA ILE A 375 -14.40 1.51 -2.47
C ILE A 375 -13.15 1.06 -1.69
N THR A 376 -12.44 0.03 -2.16
CA THR A 376 -11.24 -0.54 -1.51
C THR A 376 -10.17 0.52 -1.28
N LEU A 377 -9.93 1.38 -2.27
CA LEU A 377 -8.93 2.44 -2.15
C LEU A 377 -9.48 3.68 -1.44
N GLY A 378 -10.80 3.83 -1.34
CA GLY A 378 -11.48 5.02 -0.88
C GLY A 378 -11.17 6.23 -1.78
N ASN A 379 -11.11 6.01 -3.09
CA ASN A 379 -10.87 7.02 -4.12
C ASN A 379 -12.19 7.56 -4.69
N THR A 380 -12.11 8.69 -5.41
CA THR A 380 -13.19 9.11 -6.31
C THR A 380 -12.92 8.56 -7.72
N PRO A 381 -13.96 8.37 -8.56
CA PRO A 381 -13.76 7.91 -9.94
C PRO A 381 -12.79 8.78 -10.75
N GLN A 382 -12.76 10.10 -10.50
CA GLN A 382 -11.82 11.01 -11.14
C GLN A 382 -10.37 10.78 -10.68
N THR A 383 -10.17 10.48 -9.40
CA THR A 383 -8.85 10.13 -8.84
C THR A 383 -8.35 8.81 -9.45
N ARG A 384 -9.24 7.81 -9.56
CA ARG A 384 -8.96 6.54 -10.24
C ARG A 384 -8.55 6.76 -11.70
N LYS A 385 -9.38 7.48 -12.47
CA LYS A 385 -9.09 7.81 -13.88
C LYS A 385 -7.76 8.49 -14.10
N ARG A 386 -7.31 9.33 -13.16
CA ARG A 386 -6.05 10.07 -13.26
C ARG A 386 -4.82 9.23 -12.90
N HIS A 387 -4.95 8.33 -11.93
CA HIS A 387 -3.77 7.71 -11.30
C HIS A 387 -3.68 6.20 -11.47
N TYR A 388 -4.78 5.51 -11.74
CA TYR A 388 -4.89 4.05 -11.57
C TYR A 388 -5.43 3.32 -12.83
N THR A 389 -5.43 3.97 -13.99
CA THR A 389 -5.99 3.43 -15.25
C THR A 389 -4.95 3.02 -16.28
N THR A 390 -3.68 3.41 -16.08
CA THR A 390 -2.65 3.30 -17.11
C THR A 390 -1.84 2.01 -17.07
N GLY A 391 -2.04 1.13 -16.07
CA GLY A 391 -1.36 -0.17 -16.04
C GLY A 391 0.16 -0.09 -15.88
N ASN A 392 0.85 -1.19 -16.21
CA ASN A 392 2.31 -1.19 -16.38
C ASN A 392 2.67 -0.79 -17.82
N LYS A 393 3.38 0.33 -18.00
CA LYS A 393 3.73 0.85 -19.34
C LYS A 393 4.54 -0.13 -20.19
N HIS A 394 5.43 -0.91 -19.57
CA HIS A 394 6.27 -1.85 -20.31
C HIS A 394 5.42 -3.00 -20.87
N ASN A 395 4.54 -3.59 -20.07
CA ASN A 395 3.63 -4.64 -20.54
C ASN A 395 2.71 -4.08 -21.64
N ASN A 396 2.11 -2.91 -21.43
CA ASN A 396 1.26 -2.28 -22.44
C ASN A 396 2.01 -2.06 -23.77
N ASN A 397 3.26 -1.59 -23.71
CA ASN A 397 4.07 -1.37 -24.91
C ASN A 397 4.45 -2.68 -25.60
N ALA A 398 4.79 -3.73 -24.83
CA ALA A 398 5.08 -5.05 -25.36
C ALA A 398 3.85 -5.62 -26.10
N MET A 399 2.66 -5.56 -25.48
CA MET A 399 1.41 -5.98 -26.12
C MET A 399 1.11 -5.18 -27.39
N MET A 400 1.31 -3.86 -27.37
CA MET A 400 1.14 -3.02 -28.55
C MET A 400 2.14 -3.35 -29.66
N GLN A 401 3.38 -3.68 -29.31
CA GLN A 401 4.41 -4.12 -30.25
C GLN A 401 4.03 -5.45 -30.89
N ASP A 402 3.57 -6.42 -30.09
CA ASP A 402 3.12 -7.72 -30.58
C ASP A 402 1.95 -7.57 -31.56
N VAL A 403 0.93 -6.79 -31.19
CA VAL A 403 -0.22 -6.49 -32.07
C VAL A 403 0.24 -5.81 -33.35
N THR A 404 1.14 -4.83 -33.27
CA THR A 404 1.64 -4.10 -34.45
C THR A 404 2.42 -5.04 -35.38
N THR A 405 3.25 -5.92 -34.83
CA THR A 405 4.04 -6.90 -35.58
C THR A 405 3.12 -7.91 -36.28
N ILE A 406 2.08 -8.38 -35.60
CA ILE A 406 1.06 -9.26 -36.19
C ILE A 406 0.30 -8.56 -37.31
N ARG A 407 -0.08 -7.29 -37.14
CA ARG A 407 -0.76 -6.52 -38.19
C ARG A 407 0.14 -6.26 -39.40
N GLN A 408 1.42 -6.01 -39.18
CA GLN A 408 2.40 -5.89 -40.26
C GLN A 408 2.51 -7.19 -41.04
N GLU A 409 2.68 -8.32 -40.37
CA GLU A 409 2.76 -9.64 -41.01
C GLU A 409 1.46 -9.98 -41.73
N GLN A 410 0.31 -9.69 -41.13
CA GLN A 410 -1.00 -9.86 -41.76
C GLN A 410 -1.09 -9.06 -43.08
N ALA A 411 -0.60 -7.82 -43.09
CA ALA A 411 -0.62 -6.97 -44.28
C ALA A 411 0.35 -7.45 -45.37
N GLN A 412 1.53 -7.95 -44.98
CA GLN A 412 2.56 -8.44 -45.90
C GLN A 412 2.21 -9.80 -46.51
N SER A 413 1.83 -10.76 -45.65
CA SER A 413 1.47 -12.13 -46.06
C SER A 413 0.06 -12.24 -46.64
N LYS A 414 -0.79 -11.22 -46.43
CA LYS A 414 -2.23 -11.22 -46.76
C LYS A 414 -3.00 -12.39 -46.12
N GLN A 415 -2.50 -12.91 -45.00
CA GLN A 415 -3.13 -14.01 -44.27
C GLN A 415 -4.11 -13.51 -43.20
N SER A 416 -4.81 -14.42 -42.55
CA SER A 416 -5.63 -14.09 -41.38
C SER A 416 -4.76 -13.69 -40.19
N VAL A 417 -5.34 -12.96 -39.23
CA VAL A 417 -4.66 -12.58 -37.97
C VAL A 417 -4.11 -13.81 -37.24
N THR A 418 -4.87 -14.91 -37.21
CA THR A 418 -4.47 -16.17 -36.57
C THR A 418 -3.27 -16.83 -37.26
N ALA A 419 -3.24 -16.83 -38.60
CA ALA A 419 -2.12 -17.39 -39.35
C ALA A 419 -0.85 -16.53 -39.22
N ALA A 420 -0.99 -15.20 -39.29
CA ALA A 420 0.12 -14.26 -39.06
C ALA A 420 0.69 -14.38 -37.62
N ARG A 421 -0.18 -14.54 -36.61
CA ARG A 421 0.23 -14.81 -35.22
C ARG A 421 1.06 -16.09 -35.11
N SER A 422 0.56 -17.19 -35.64
CA SER A 422 1.27 -18.49 -35.61
C SER A 422 2.59 -18.44 -36.38
N ALA A 423 2.66 -17.74 -37.51
CA ALA A 423 3.87 -17.61 -38.31
C ALA A 423 5.00 -16.88 -37.57
N LEU A 424 4.65 -15.87 -36.75
CA LEU A 424 5.62 -15.11 -35.96
C LEU A 424 6.01 -15.79 -34.64
N GLY A 425 5.34 -16.89 -34.27
CA GLY A 425 5.53 -17.52 -32.95
C GLY A 425 5.18 -16.59 -31.78
N ILE A 426 4.38 -15.54 -32.03
CA ILE A 426 3.96 -14.59 -31.00
C ILE A 426 2.77 -15.18 -30.25
N GLU A 427 3.02 -15.60 -29.02
CA GLU A 427 1.98 -16.00 -28.10
C GLU A 427 1.30 -14.72 -27.56
N VAL A 428 0.34 -14.19 -28.30
CA VAL A 428 -0.50 -13.09 -27.82
C VAL A 428 -1.31 -13.61 -26.65
N LEU A 429 -0.89 -13.26 -25.45
CA LEU A 429 -1.76 -13.32 -24.29
C LEU A 429 -2.78 -12.20 -24.45
N THR A 430 -4.05 -12.53 -24.70
CA THR A 430 -5.11 -11.53 -24.50
C THR A 430 -5.07 -11.04 -23.05
N ILE A 431 -5.62 -9.87 -22.72
CA ILE A 431 -5.69 -9.42 -21.32
C ILE A 431 -6.32 -10.54 -20.45
N GLU A 432 -7.32 -11.25 -20.97
CA GLU A 432 -7.90 -12.41 -20.28
C GLU A 432 -6.93 -13.61 -20.19
N GLU A 433 -6.13 -13.91 -21.21
CA GLU A 433 -5.15 -15.00 -21.20
C GLU A 433 -3.91 -14.68 -20.34
N GLU A 434 -3.45 -13.41 -20.27
CA GLU A 434 -2.39 -12.93 -19.36
C GLU A 434 -2.87 -13.00 -17.91
N LEU A 435 -4.14 -12.65 -17.67
CA LEU A 435 -4.79 -12.84 -16.37
C LEU A 435 -4.90 -14.35 -16.03
N LYS A 436 -5.29 -15.21 -16.98
CA LYS A 436 -5.36 -16.69 -16.79
C LYS A 436 -4.01 -17.36 -16.55
N THR A 437 -2.94 -16.90 -17.20
CA THR A 437 -1.57 -17.42 -16.99
C THR A 437 -0.94 -16.87 -15.72
N THR A 438 -1.29 -15.65 -15.32
CA THR A 438 -0.82 -15.08 -14.05
C THR A 438 -1.57 -15.70 -12.87
N PHE A 439 -2.87 -15.94 -13.00
CA PHE A 439 -3.75 -16.54 -12.00
C PHE A 439 -4.91 -17.31 -12.70
N PRO A 440 -4.87 -18.65 -12.79
CA PRO A 440 -5.90 -19.41 -13.51
C PRO A 440 -7.28 -19.22 -12.86
N GLU A 441 -8.37 -19.47 -13.61
CA GLU A 441 -9.80 -19.51 -13.16
C GLU A 441 -10.07 -20.49 -12.00
N LEU A 442 -9.01 -21.02 -11.42
CA LEU A 442 -8.92 -21.95 -10.31
C LEU A 442 -9.16 -21.22 -8.99
N SER A 443 -10.42 -21.09 -8.59
CA SER A 443 -10.76 -20.59 -7.27
C SER A 443 -10.42 -21.65 -6.22
N ARG A 444 -9.47 -21.37 -5.31
CA ARG A 444 -9.18 -22.27 -4.19
C ARG A 444 -10.41 -22.39 -3.29
N THR A 445 -10.68 -23.59 -2.79
CA THR A 445 -11.78 -23.84 -1.85
C THR A 445 -11.21 -24.17 -0.47
N PRO A 446 -11.80 -23.63 0.61
CA PRO A 446 -11.33 -23.85 1.99
C PRO A 446 -11.17 -25.31 2.43
N ASN A 447 -11.82 -26.27 1.76
CA ASN A 447 -11.68 -27.70 2.02
C ASN A 447 -10.39 -28.33 1.41
N GLY A 448 -9.42 -27.53 1.00
CA GLY A 448 -8.15 -28.00 0.39
C GLY A 448 -8.24 -28.35 -1.10
N GLY A 449 -9.37 -28.06 -1.73
CA GLY A 449 -9.59 -28.24 -3.17
C GLY A 449 -9.49 -26.94 -3.97
N SER A 450 -9.91 -27.00 -5.23
CA SER A 450 -10.10 -25.85 -6.10
C SER A 450 -11.27 -26.08 -7.06
N CYS A 451 -11.82 -25.00 -7.60
CA CYS A 451 -12.93 -25.01 -8.54
C CYS A 451 -12.49 -24.42 -9.88
N ALA A 452 -12.70 -25.17 -10.98
CA ALA A 452 -12.42 -24.71 -12.34
C ALA A 452 -13.46 -23.71 -12.87
N ASN A 453 -14.67 -23.69 -12.28
CA ASN A 453 -15.75 -22.82 -12.71
C ASN A 453 -16.59 -22.30 -11.51
N PRO A 454 -16.07 -21.34 -10.73
CA PRO A 454 -16.72 -20.86 -9.51
C PRO A 454 -18.08 -20.17 -9.74
N PHE A 455 -18.37 -19.74 -10.97
CA PHE A 455 -19.61 -19.06 -11.37
C PHE A 455 -20.50 -19.90 -12.30
N GLY A 456 -20.31 -21.23 -12.32
CA GLY A 456 -21.12 -22.15 -13.12
C GLY A 456 -22.52 -22.44 -12.55
N GLU A 457 -23.17 -23.49 -13.08
CA GLU A 457 -24.56 -23.86 -12.75
C GLU A 457 -24.84 -23.99 -11.24
N ARG A 458 -23.87 -24.53 -10.47
CA ARG A 458 -23.98 -24.65 -9.00
C ARG A 458 -23.96 -23.31 -8.29
N SER A 459 -23.22 -22.32 -8.81
CA SER A 459 -23.24 -20.96 -8.31
C SER A 459 -24.59 -20.30 -8.60
N GLU A 460 -25.23 -20.55 -9.74
CA GLU A 460 -26.58 -20.03 -10.01
C GLU A 460 -27.62 -20.54 -9.00
N ALA A 461 -27.56 -21.84 -8.65
CA ALA A 461 -28.43 -22.42 -7.63
C ALA A 461 -28.16 -21.83 -6.23
N TYR A 462 -26.89 -21.56 -5.90
CA TYR A 462 -26.50 -20.90 -4.66
C TYR A 462 -26.98 -19.44 -4.61
N ASN A 463 -26.80 -18.69 -5.70
CA ASN A 463 -27.28 -17.33 -5.86
C ASN A 463 -28.80 -17.22 -5.74
N ARG A 464 -29.54 -18.16 -6.33
CA ARG A 464 -31.00 -18.22 -6.19
C ARG A 464 -31.44 -18.35 -4.73
N LYS A 465 -30.74 -19.18 -3.94
CA LYS A 465 -30.99 -19.32 -2.49
C LYS A 465 -30.59 -18.06 -1.72
N ALA A 466 -29.48 -17.43 -2.06
CA ALA A 466 -29.03 -16.18 -1.45
C ALA A 466 -30.01 -15.02 -1.73
N GLN A 467 -30.53 -14.91 -2.94
CA GLN A 467 -31.58 -13.96 -3.33
C GLN A 467 -32.88 -14.19 -2.57
N GLN A 468 -33.33 -15.45 -2.45
CA GLN A 468 -34.52 -15.80 -1.66
C GLN A 468 -34.39 -15.40 -0.18
N ARG A 469 -33.16 -15.44 0.35
CA ARG A 469 -32.84 -15.01 1.72
C ARG A 469 -32.54 -13.51 1.86
N LYS A 470 -32.67 -12.73 0.77
CA LYS A 470 -32.32 -11.29 0.68
C LYS A 470 -30.87 -10.99 1.08
N LEU A 471 -29.98 -11.96 0.87
CA LEU A 471 -28.54 -11.85 1.12
C LEU A 471 -27.77 -11.36 -0.11
N LEU A 472 -28.46 -11.18 -1.24
CA LEU A 472 -27.87 -10.77 -2.52
C LEU A 472 -28.69 -9.63 -3.13
N LYS A 473 -28.04 -8.54 -3.57
CA LYS A 473 -28.71 -7.41 -4.24
C LYS A 473 -28.91 -7.69 -5.74
N ASP A 474 -29.84 -6.95 -6.35
CA ASP A 474 -30.12 -7.05 -7.78
C ASP A 474 -28.86 -6.74 -8.61
N GLY A 475 -28.40 -7.74 -9.38
CA GLY A 475 -27.21 -7.65 -10.24
C GLY A 475 -25.94 -8.29 -9.66
N GLU A 476 -25.92 -8.70 -8.39
CA GLU A 476 -24.78 -9.39 -7.78
C GLU A 476 -24.78 -10.91 -8.08
N LYS A 477 -23.59 -11.52 -8.19
CA LYS A 477 -23.39 -12.98 -8.33
C LYS A 477 -22.26 -13.46 -7.41
N LEU A 478 -22.54 -14.43 -6.56
CA LEU A 478 -21.62 -15.11 -5.65
C LEU A 478 -21.05 -16.39 -6.28
N ALA A 479 -19.80 -16.72 -5.96
CA ALA A 479 -19.26 -18.04 -6.26
C ALA A 479 -19.99 -19.14 -5.45
N CYS A 480 -19.91 -20.38 -5.91
CA CYS A 480 -20.44 -21.52 -5.15
C CYS A 480 -19.64 -21.72 -3.85
N ALA A 481 -20.29 -21.62 -2.69
CA ALA A 481 -19.67 -21.77 -1.37
C ALA A 481 -20.04 -23.10 -0.65
N ASP A 482 -20.63 -24.07 -1.35
CA ASP A 482 -21.03 -25.36 -0.78
C ASP A 482 -19.83 -26.33 -0.71
N LEU A 483 -19.05 -26.23 0.36
CA LEU A 483 -17.79 -26.98 0.56
C LEU A 483 -18.00 -28.50 0.60
N LEU A 484 -19.10 -28.95 1.19
CA LEU A 484 -19.43 -30.38 1.29
C LEU A 484 -19.77 -30.96 -0.09
N LYS A 485 -20.48 -30.21 -0.93
CA LYS A 485 -20.80 -30.65 -2.29
C LYS A 485 -19.66 -30.53 -3.29
N CYS A 486 -18.51 -29.98 -2.90
CA CYS A 486 -17.33 -29.99 -3.76
C CYS A 486 -16.86 -31.42 -4.06
N PHE A 487 -17.00 -32.35 -3.10
CA PHE A 487 -16.63 -33.75 -3.25
C PHE A 487 -17.63 -34.47 -4.17
N GLY A 488 -17.21 -34.74 -5.40
CA GLY A 488 -18.07 -35.26 -6.47
C GLY A 488 -18.60 -34.19 -7.45
N CYS A 489 -18.12 -32.94 -7.35
CA CYS A 489 -18.38 -31.91 -8.36
C CYS A 489 -17.53 -32.15 -9.62
N PRO A 490 -18.08 -32.04 -10.85
CA PRO A 490 -17.29 -32.12 -12.09
C PRO A 490 -16.20 -31.04 -12.19
N GLU A 491 -16.44 -29.88 -11.57
CA GLU A 491 -15.53 -28.73 -11.57
C GLU A 491 -14.47 -28.80 -10.46
N GLN A 492 -14.43 -29.89 -9.67
CA GLN A 492 -13.45 -30.06 -8.60
C GLN A 492 -12.06 -30.36 -9.17
N VAL A 493 -11.09 -29.57 -8.75
CA VAL A 493 -9.68 -29.73 -9.08
C VAL A 493 -8.87 -29.88 -7.80
N ILE A 494 -7.97 -30.86 -7.76
CA ILE A 494 -7.03 -31.06 -6.65
C ILE A 494 -5.65 -30.60 -7.09
N VAL A 495 -5.18 -29.51 -6.49
CA VAL A 495 -3.82 -29.00 -6.69
C VAL A 495 -2.88 -29.80 -5.80
N GLN A 496 -1.95 -30.50 -6.41
CA GLN A 496 -0.96 -31.30 -5.67
C GLN A 496 0.19 -30.40 -5.19
N SER A 497 -0.09 -29.49 -4.26
CA SER A 497 0.91 -28.75 -3.51
C SER A 497 0.86 -29.17 -2.04
N VAL A 498 2.00 -29.12 -1.34
CA VAL A 498 2.07 -29.55 0.07
C VAL A 498 1.05 -28.80 0.93
N SER A 499 0.90 -27.49 0.73
CA SER A 499 -0.05 -26.65 1.48
C SER A 499 -1.51 -26.99 1.19
N ASP A 500 -1.86 -27.28 -0.07
CA ASP A 500 -3.25 -27.58 -0.43
C ASP A 500 -3.63 -29.01 0.04
N ILE A 501 -2.70 -29.96 -0.03
CA ILE A 501 -2.89 -31.32 0.50
C ILE A 501 -2.94 -31.33 2.03
N TRP A 502 -2.13 -30.50 2.71
CA TRP A 502 -2.22 -30.32 4.17
C TRP A 502 -3.60 -29.79 4.57
N CYS A 503 -4.10 -28.76 3.88
CA CYS A 503 -5.44 -28.24 4.11
C CYS A 503 -6.55 -29.29 3.89
N LEU A 504 -6.41 -30.14 2.86
CA LEU A 504 -7.36 -31.22 2.58
C LEU A 504 -7.34 -32.31 3.67
N LEU A 505 -6.15 -32.68 4.14
CA LEU A 505 -6.00 -33.64 5.24
C LEU A 505 -6.61 -33.08 6.53
N SER A 506 -6.33 -31.83 6.86
CA SER A 506 -6.88 -31.20 8.06
C SER A 506 -8.39 -31.01 7.99
N PHE A 507 -8.96 -30.73 6.81
CA PHE A 507 -10.42 -30.74 6.62
C PHE A 507 -11.03 -32.11 6.92
N LYS A 508 -10.40 -33.19 6.46
CA LYS A 508 -10.83 -34.56 6.74
C LYS A 508 -10.76 -34.87 8.24
N GLU A 509 -9.64 -34.56 8.89
CA GLU A 509 -9.48 -34.79 10.34
C GLU A 509 -10.48 -33.98 11.15
N CYS A 510 -10.73 -32.72 10.78
CA CYS A 510 -11.74 -31.86 11.40
C CYS A 510 -13.17 -32.44 11.26
N ILE A 511 -13.50 -33.02 10.11
CA ILE A 511 -14.75 -33.78 9.95
C ILE A 511 -14.77 -34.98 10.90
N GLU A 512 -13.73 -35.81 10.91
CA GLU A 512 -13.67 -37.03 11.72
C GLU A 512 -13.76 -36.74 13.22
N GLU A 513 -13.09 -35.68 13.66
CA GLU A 513 -13.13 -35.21 15.04
C GLU A 513 -14.51 -34.63 15.39
N SER A 514 -15.23 -33.98 14.47
CA SER A 514 -16.54 -33.38 14.76
C SER A 514 -17.60 -34.38 15.27
N LEU A 515 -17.36 -35.70 15.21
CA LEU A 515 -18.23 -36.74 15.74
C LEU A 515 -18.72 -36.46 17.18
N TYR A 516 -17.89 -35.89 18.06
CA TYR A 516 -18.29 -35.58 19.44
C TYR A 516 -19.25 -34.39 19.56
N LEU A 517 -19.35 -33.57 18.50
CA LEU A 517 -20.28 -32.44 18.41
C LEU A 517 -21.62 -32.81 17.78
N HIS A 518 -21.76 -34.05 17.29
CA HIS A 518 -23.00 -34.53 16.68
C HIS A 518 -23.96 -35.12 17.70
N LEU A 519 -25.27 -35.01 17.42
CA LEU A 519 -26.33 -35.57 18.25
C LEU A 519 -26.15 -37.07 18.53
N ASN A 520 -25.66 -37.82 17.54
CA ASN A 520 -25.26 -39.22 17.66
C ASN A 520 -24.45 -39.66 16.43
N ALA A 521 -23.89 -40.87 16.47
CA ALA A 521 -23.12 -41.44 15.36
C ALA A 521 -23.94 -41.61 14.06
N HIS A 522 -25.27 -41.74 14.14
CA HIS A 522 -26.12 -41.77 12.95
C HIS A 522 -26.21 -40.40 12.27
N HIS A 523 -26.35 -39.33 13.05
CA HIS A 523 -26.33 -37.94 12.59
C HIS A 523 -25.00 -37.57 11.92
N TYR A 524 -23.87 -38.03 12.46
CA TYR A 524 -22.57 -37.87 11.82
C TYR A 524 -22.50 -38.62 10.47
N ARG A 525 -22.84 -39.91 10.47
CA ARG A 525 -22.75 -40.74 9.26
C ARG A 525 -23.59 -40.20 8.10
N GLN A 526 -24.81 -39.77 8.39
CA GLN A 526 -25.72 -39.21 7.39
C GLN A 526 -25.16 -37.96 6.69
N ASN A 527 -24.39 -37.13 7.41
CA ASN A 527 -23.90 -35.85 6.88
C ASN A 527 -22.48 -35.94 6.29
N PHE A 528 -21.61 -36.80 6.83
CA PHE A 528 -20.17 -36.72 6.56
C PHE A 528 -19.49 -38.01 6.09
N GLU A 529 -20.06 -39.20 6.32
CA GLU A 529 -19.42 -40.48 5.97
C GLU A 529 -19.07 -40.57 4.49
N SER A 530 -20.01 -40.17 3.62
CA SER A 530 -19.81 -40.18 2.17
C SER A 530 -18.66 -39.27 1.70
N ILE A 531 -18.39 -38.19 2.43
CA ILE A 531 -17.33 -37.22 2.11
C ILE A 531 -15.97 -37.78 2.51
N VAL A 532 -15.87 -38.32 3.74
CA VAL A 532 -14.64 -38.97 4.23
C VAL A 532 -14.24 -40.14 3.33
N VAL A 533 -15.22 -40.95 2.92
CA VAL A 533 -15.01 -42.04 1.96
C VAL A 533 -14.56 -41.50 0.61
N PHE A 534 -15.17 -40.44 0.09
CA PHE A 534 -14.76 -39.83 -1.17
C PHE A 534 -13.31 -39.34 -1.14
N ILE A 535 -12.91 -38.64 -0.07
CA ILE A 535 -11.54 -38.14 0.11
C ILE A 535 -10.56 -39.31 0.12
N THR A 536 -10.84 -40.33 0.94
CA THR A 536 -9.93 -41.45 1.18
C THR A 536 -9.82 -42.39 -0.02
N GLU A 537 -10.92 -42.67 -0.72
CA GLU A 537 -10.95 -43.66 -1.80
C GLU A 537 -10.79 -43.06 -3.20
N LYS A 538 -11.18 -41.79 -3.42
CA LYS A 538 -11.18 -41.19 -4.76
C LYS A 538 -10.11 -40.13 -4.96
N ILE A 539 -9.69 -39.44 -3.89
CA ILE A 539 -8.70 -38.36 -3.95
C ILE A 539 -7.31 -38.88 -3.57
N PHE A 540 -7.12 -39.40 -2.35
CA PHE A 540 -5.78 -39.77 -1.83
C PHE A 540 -5.00 -40.74 -2.73
N PRO A 541 -5.59 -41.77 -3.35
CA PRO A 541 -4.85 -42.68 -4.23
C PRO A 541 -4.25 -42.01 -5.48
N LYS A 542 -4.73 -40.81 -5.83
CA LYS A 542 -4.28 -40.03 -7.00
C LYS A 542 -3.25 -38.95 -6.66
N ILE A 543 -2.95 -38.75 -5.37
CA ILE A 543 -1.97 -37.76 -4.91
C ILE A 543 -0.55 -38.36 -4.96
N ASN A 544 0.43 -37.51 -5.28
CA ASN A 544 1.83 -37.86 -5.22
C ASN A 544 2.26 -38.26 -3.79
N LYS A 545 2.68 -39.52 -3.67
CA LYS A 545 3.71 -40.06 -2.75
C LYS A 545 4.31 -39.10 -1.73
N ASN A 546 5.20 -38.28 -2.25
CA ASN A 546 6.10 -37.44 -1.47
C ASN A 546 5.39 -36.20 -0.94
N ILE A 547 4.44 -35.67 -1.71
CA ILE A 547 3.64 -34.50 -1.33
C ILE A 547 2.70 -34.87 -0.18
N LEU A 548 2.08 -36.05 -0.25
CA LEU A 548 1.25 -36.58 0.82
C LEU A 548 2.05 -36.73 2.12
N LYS A 549 3.22 -37.37 2.06
CA LYS A 549 4.11 -37.50 3.24
C LYS A 549 4.57 -36.18 3.83
N GLN A 550 4.86 -35.18 3.00
CA GLN A 550 5.24 -33.86 3.48
C GLN A 550 4.07 -33.13 4.13
N ALA A 551 2.86 -33.32 3.62
CA ALA A 551 1.65 -32.76 4.21
C ALA A 551 1.26 -33.46 5.53
N GLU A 552 1.42 -34.78 5.61
CA GLU A 552 1.27 -35.56 6.85
C GLU A 552 2.28 -35.10 7.92
N ALA A 553 3.55 -34.90 7.54
CA ALA A 553 4.57 -34.38 8.45
C ALA A 553 4.23 -32.97 8.98
N LEU A 554 3.57 -32.12 8.18
CA LEU A 554 3.10 -30.82 8.66
C LEU A 554 1.97 -30.94 9.69
N ILE A 555 1.13 -31.97 9.62
CA ILE A 555 0.14 -32.24 10.68
C ILE A 555 0.84 -32.61 11.98
N ASP A 556 1.86 -33.46 11.90
CA ASP A 556 2.63 -33.87 13.08
C ASP A 556 3.46 -32.72 13.69
N GLU A 557 4.04 -31.85 12.86
CA GLU A 557 4.96 -30.78 13.28
C GLU A 557 4.25 -29.46 13.63
N GLU A 558 3.25 -29.06 12.83
CA GLU A 558 2.56 -27.77 12.93
C GLU A 558 1.08 -27.90 13.35
N GLY A 559 0.51 -29.10 13.35
CA GLY A 559 -0.90 -29.34 13.67
C GLY A 559 -1.84 -29.24 12.46
N LEU A 560 -3.15 -29.17 12.73
CA LEU A 560 -4.16 -28.97 11.68
C LEU A 560 -3.93 -27.64 10.96
N HIS A 561 -4.18 -27.63 9.65
CA HIS A 561 -4.15 -26.41 8.85
C HIS A 561 -5.06 -25.34 9.49
N PRO A 562 -4.65 -24.06 9.60
CA PRO A 562 -5.39 -23.00 10.30
C PRO A 562 -6.84 -22.73 9.90
N LEU A 563 -7.29 -23.33 8.79
CA LEU A 563 -8.68 -23.32 8.35
C LEU A 563 -9.58 -24.27 9.15
N TRP A 564 -8.97 -25.26 9.81
CA TRP A 564 -9.65 -26.45 10.35
C TRP A 564 -9.14 -26.84 11.74
N GLU A 565 -8.49 -25.92 12.46
CA GLU A 565 -8.03 -26.10 13.84
C GLU A 565 -9.20 -26.28 14.85
N ASP A 566 -10.41 -25.84 14.50
CA ASP A 566 -11.62 -25.96 15.32
C ASP A 566 -12.66 -26.87 14.64
N SER A 567 -12.95 -28.01 15.26
CA SER A 567 -13.99 -28.95 14.82
C SER A 567 -15.41 -28.35 14.83
N GLY A 568 -15.63 -27.29 15.61
CA GLY A 568 -16.87 -26.51 15.64
C GLY A 568 -17.18 -25.83 14.30
N ALA A 569 -16.17 -25.54 13.48
CA ALA A 569 -16.34 -24.92 12.16
C ALA A 569 -17.23 -25.78 11.23
N ILE A 570 -17.17 -27.11 11.36
CA ILE A 570 -17.94 -28.08 10.57
C ILE A 570 -19.44 -28.03 10.88
N LEU A 571 -19.84 -27.65 12.10
CA LEU A 571 -21.26 -27.62 12.51
C LEU A 571 -22.08 -26.61 11.70
N SER A 572 -21.46 -25.49 11.30
CA SER A 572 -22.09 -24.46 10.46
C SER A 572 -22.47 -24.97 9.05
N MET A 573 -21.88 -26.10 8.64
CA MET A 573 -22.05 -26.70 7.32
C MET A 573 -23.11 -27.81 7.29
N ILE A 574 -23.62 -28.22 8.45
CA ILE A 574 -24.71 -29.18 8.57
C ILE A 574 -26.02 -28.48 8.17
N PRO A 575 -26.78 -28.99 7.20
CA PRO A 575 -28.09 -28.42 6.87
C PRO A 575 -28.99 -28.46 8.11
N THR A 576 -29.49 -27.30 8.56
CA THR A 576 -30.49 -27.25 9.62
C THR A 576 -31.72 -28.02 9.15
N GLN A 577 -31.99 -29.17 9.78
CA GLN A 577 -33.29 -29.81 9.61
C GLN A 577 -34.34 -28.82 10.11
N HIS A 578 -35.29 -28.47 9.24
CA HIS A 578 -36.50 -27.80 9.65
C HIS A 578 -37.08 -28.60 10.82
N VAL A 579 -37.11 -28.01 12.02
CA VAL A 579 -38.01 -28.46 13.07
C VAL A 579 -39.40 -28.10 12.56
N ASP A 580 -39.99 -29.03 11.81
CA ASP A 580 -41.40 -28.95 11.46
C ASP A 580 -42.20 -28.92 12.76
N SER A 581 -43.12 -27.98 12.78
CA SER A 581 -44.09 -27.70 13.82
C SER A 581 -44.72 -28.96 14.44
N ALA A 582 -44.26 -29.33 15.63
CA ALA A 582 -44.94 -30.27 16.52
C ALA A 582 -44.80 -29.90 18.01
N ALA A 583 -44.64 -28.61 18.32
CA ALA A 583 -44.59 -28.09 19.69
C ALA A 583 -45.48 -26.84 19.86
N LYS A 584 -46.71 -26.91 19.33
CA LYS A 584 -47.76 -25.88 19.54
C LYS A 584 -49.09 -26.43 20.04
N GLU A 585 -49.11 -27.66 20.55
CA GLU A 585 -50.24 -28.22 21.30
C GLU A 585 -49.71 -28.81 22.61
N MET A 586 -49.39 -27.96 23.58
CA MET A 586 -49.29 -28.35 25.00
C MET A 586 -49.31 -27.15 25.96
N ILE A 587 -49.99 -26.07 25.56
CA ILE A 587 -50.42 -24.99 26.46
C ILE A 587 -51.87 -24.69 26.12
N ASN A 588 -52.74 -25.61 26.54
CA ASN A 588 -54.14 -25.41 26.86
C ASN A 588 -54.59 -26.71 27.54
N ASP A 589 -54.30 -26.80 28.83
CA ASP A 589 -55.21 -27.21 29.90
C ASP A 589 -54.57 -26.89 31.26
#